data_AF-A0A357L0X7-F1
#
_entry.id   AF-A0A357L0X7-F1
#
_cell.length_a   1.000
_cell.length_b   1.000
_cell.length_c   1.000
_cell.angle_alpha   90.00
_cell.angle_beta   90.00
_cell.angle_gamma   90.00
#
_symmetry.space_group_name_H-M   'P 1'
#
loop_
_entity.id
_entity.type
_entity.pdbx_description
1 polymer ?
#
loop_
_entity_poly.entity_id
_entity_poly.type
_entity_poly.pdbx_seq_one_letter_code
_entity_poly.pdbx_strand_id
1 'polypeptide(L)'
;MDAPFWETKSLRAMTEAEWESLCDGCGRCCMVLLEETDSGRLYETNVACKLFDVARRRCTNYAARQKLVKDCVKLSPGNAASLTWMPETCAYRRLARG
;
A
#
# COMPACT_ATOMS: atom_id res chain seq x y z
N MET A 1 27.09 9.87 -8.19
CA MET A 1 25.76 9.23 -8.17
C MET A 1 24.88 10.14 -7.35
N ASP A 2 23.86 10.71 -7.97
CA ASP A 2 22.90 11.55 -7.25
C ASP A 2 22.09 10.69 -6.28
N ALA A 3 21.76 11.25 -5.11
CA ALA A 3 20.93 10.56 -4.13
C ALA A 3 19.53 10.30 -4.73
N PRO A 4 18.89 9.17 -4.40
CA PRO A 4 17.53 8.91 -4.84
C PRO A 4 16.55 10.03 -4.45
N PHE A 5 15.51 10.24 -5.27
CA PHE A 5 14.55 11.31 -5.02
C PHE A 5 13.80 11.16 -3.69
N TRP A 6 13.62 9.93 -3.19
CA TRP A 6 12.95 9.67 -1.92
C TRP A 6 13.79 10.00 -0.68
N GLU A 7 15.10 10.22 -0.86
CA GLU A 7 15.99 10.69 0.21
C GLU A 7 16.10 12.22 0.23
N THR A 8 15.77 12.88 -0.88
CA THR A 8 15.95 14.33 -1.07
C THR A 8 14.64 15.11 -1.06
N LYS A 9 13.52 14.48 -1.45
CA LYS A 9 12.17 15.07 -1.43
C LYS A 9 11.38 14.59 -0.23
N SER A 10 10.64 15.49 0.40
CA SER A 10 9.59 15.08 1.33
C SER A 10 8.49 14.30 0.60
N LEU A 11 7.82 13.38 1.30
CA LEU A 11 6.74 12.57 0.70
C LEU A 11 5.61 13.43 0.11
N ARG A 12 5.34 14.61 0.71
CA ARG A 12 4.34 15.56 0.21
C ARG A 12 4.77 16.32 -1.04
N ALA A 13 6.07 16.37 -1.33
CA ALA A 13 6.63 17.01 -2.51
C ALA A 13 6.75 16.04 -3.70
N MET A 14 6.44 14.75 -3.51
CA MET A 14 6.45 13.76 -4.59
C MET A 14 5.23 13.94 -5.49
N THR A 15 5.46 13.83 -6.79
CA THR A 15 4.37 13.66 -7.76
C THR A 15 3.67 12.31 -7.56
N GLU A 16 2.46 12.15 -8.11
CA GLU A 16 1.77 10.85 -8.06
C GLU A 16 2.58 9.74 -8.74
N ALA A 17 3.27 10.05 -9.85
CA ALA A 17 4.14 9.09 -10.53
C ALA A 17 5.34 8.66 -9.67
N GLU A 18 6.01 9.61 -9.01
CA GLU A 18 7.11 9.32 -8.09
C GLU A 18 6.63 8.50 -6.90
N TRP A 19 5.51 8.88 -6.30
CA TRP A 19 4.91 8.12 -5.20
C TRP A 19 4.61 6.68 -5.63
N GLU A 20 3.85 6.48 -6.71
CA GLU A 20 3.46 5.14 -7.16
C GLU A 20 4.66 4.28 -7.60
N SER A 21 5.78 4.91 -7.99
CA SER A 21 7.03 4.20 -8.31
C SER A 21 7.72 3.57 -7.09
N LEU A 22 7.36 3.99 -5.88
CA LEU A 22 7.87 3.39 -4.63
C LEU A 22 7.32 1.99 -4.38
N CYS A 23 6.25 1.58 -5.07
CA CYS A 23 5.66 0.26 -4.93
C CYS A 23 6.67 -0.84 -5.32
N ASP A 24 7.07 -1.65 -4.34
CA ASP A 24 8.00 -2.78 -4.52
C ASP A 24 7.31 -4.08 -5.01
N GLY A 25 5.99 -4.07 -5.21
CA GLY A 25 5.24 -5.23 -5.67
C GLY A 25 5.13 -6.35 -4.63
N CYS A 26 5.13 -6.03 -3.33
CA CYS A 26 4.94 -7.03 -2.27
C CYS A 26 3.53 -7.66 -2.25
N GLY A 27 2.51 -7.00 -2.81
CA GLY A 27 1.13 -7.50 -2.88
C GLY A 27 0.33 -7.45 -1.56
N ARG A 28 0.95 -7.03 -0.45
CA ARG A 28 0.36 -7.06 0.89
C ARG A 28 -0.83 -6.10 1.06
N CYS A 29 -0.88 -5.01 0.30
CA CYS A 29 -2.04 -4.12 0.24
C CYS A 29 -3.27 -4.74 -0.44
N CYS A 30 -3.13 -5.89 -1.11
CA CYS A 30 -4.22 -6.60 -1.77
C CYS A 30 -4.77 -7.77 -0.95
N MET A 31 -4.17 -8.09 0.20
CA MET A 31 -4.66 -9.17 1.07
C MET A 31 -5.91 -8.70 1.83
N VAL A 32 -6.87 -9.60 1.95
CA VAL A 32 -8.06 -9.39 2.78
C VAL A 32 -7.64 -9.51 4.23
N LEU A 33 -8.04 -8.54 5.04
CA LEU A 33 -7.90 -8.58 6.48
C LEU A 33 -9.22 -8.97 7.11
N LEU A 34 -9.16 -9.76 8.19
CA LEU A 34 -10.31 -10.03 9.04
C LEU A 34 -10.25 -9.11 10.25
N GLU A 35 -11.36 -8.44 10.54
CA GLU A 35 -11.49 -7.59 11.72
C GLU A 35 -12.25 -8.34 12.82
N GLU A 36 -11.70 -8.35 14.03
CA GLU A 36 -12.39 -8.82 15.23
C GLU A 36 -13.45 -7.80 15.66
N THR A 37 -14.71 -8.24 15.79
CA THR A 37 -15.85 -7.35 16.06
C THR A 37 -15.74 -6.57 17.36
N ASP A 38 -15.09 -7.14 18.38
CA ASP A 38 -15.10 -6.56 19.74
C ASP A 38 -13.90 -5.64 19.97
N SER A 39 -12.75 -5.95 19.38
CA SER A 39 -11.49 -5.24 19.62
C SER A 39 -11.03 -4.37 18.44
N GLY A 40 -11.59 -4.58 17.25
CA GLY A 40 -11.09 -3.99 16.00
C GLY A 40 -9.72 -4.53 15.58
N ARG A 41 -9.24 -5.63 16.18
CA ARG A 41 -7.97 -6.24 15.81
C ARG A 41 -8.04 -6.81 14.41
N LEU A 42 -7.08 -6.44 13.57
CA LEU A 42 -6.96 -6.94 12.21
C LEU A 42 -6.05 -8.16 12.16
N TYR A 43 -6.52 -9.22 11.50
CA TYR A 43 -5.75 -10.41 11.19
C TYR A 43 -5.50 -10.50 9.70
N GLU A 44 -4.26 -10.72 9.33
CA GLU A 44 -3.90 -10.98 7.95
C GLU A 44 -4.35 -12.37 7.50
N THR A 45 -4.81 -12.47 6.26
CA THR A 45 -5.13 -13.74 5.61
C THR A 45 -4.25 -13.99 4.40
N ASN A 46 -4.29 -15.22 3.90
CA ASN A 46 -3.70 -15.58 2.60
C ASN A 46 -4.72 -15.47 1.44
N VAL A 47 -5.82 -14.73 1.64
CA VAL A 47 -6.85 -14.50 0.61
C VAL A 47 -6.60 -13.13 0.00
N ALA A 48 -6.33 -13.11 -1.31
CA ALA A 48 -6.16 -11.87 -2.05
C ALA A 48 -7.49 -11.33 -2.57
N CYS A 49 -7.55 -10.02 -2.80
CA CYS A 49 -8.71 -9.40 -3.44
C CYS A 49 -8.87 -9.88 -4.90
N LYS A 50 -10.10 -9.77 -5.43
CA LYS A 50 -10.44 -10.20 -6.80
C LYS A 50 -9.64 -9.51 -7.93
N LEU A 51 -8.94 -8.42 -7.64
CA LEU A 51 -8.12 -7.68 -8.61
C LEU A 51 -6.62 -7.98 -8.50
N PHE A 52 -6.20 -8.88 -7.60
CA PHE A 52 -4.80 -9.20 -7.45
C PHE A 52 -4.36 -10.27 -8.45
N ASP A 53 -3.31 -9.97 -9.20
CA ASP A 53 -2.60 -10.93 -10.03
C ASP A 53 -1.42 -11.51 -9.24
N VAL A 54 -1.52 -12.79 -8.88
CA VAL A 54 -0.51 -13.49 -8.08
C VAL A 54 0.81 -13.63 -8.83
N ALA A 55 0.78 -13.87 -10.14
CA ALA A 55 1.99 -14.05 -10.94
C ALA A 55 2.76 -12.73 -11.10
N ARG A 56 2.04 -11.62 -11.31
CA ARG A 56 2.63 -10.29 -11.46
C ARG A 56 2.86 -9.58 -10.12
N ARG A 57 2.24 -10.06 -9.04
CA ARG A 57 2.14 -9.43 -7.72
C ARG A 57 1.65 -7.98 -7.79
N ARG A 58 0.67 -7.72 -8.65
CA ARG A 58 0.12 -6.38 -8.91
C ARG A 58 -1.38 -6.40 -9.07
N CYS A 59 -2.01 -5.25 -8.83
CA CYS A 59 -3.42 -5.05 -9.12
C CYS A 59 -3.63 -5.01 -10.64
N THR A 60 -4.58 -5.78 -11.15
CA THR A 60 -4.94 -5.82 -12.59
C THR A 60 -5.68 -4.58 -13.05
N ASN A 61 -6.33 -3.86 -12.14
CA ASN A 61 -7.04 -2.61 -12.44
C ASN A 61 -6.80 -1.56 -11.36
N TYR A 62 -5.55 -1.13 -11.23
CA TYR A 62 -5.14 -0.22 -10.17
C TYR A 62 -5.88 1.12 -10.24
N ALA A 63 -6.07 1.70 -11.43
CA ALA A 63 -6.74 3.00 -11.60
C ALA A 63 -8.22 2.99 -11.15
N ALA A 64 -8.96 1.90 -11.39
CA ALA A 64 -10.37 1.80 -11.01
C ALA A 64 -10.62 0.98 -9.73
N ARG A 65 -9.57 0.58 -9.00
CA ARG A 65 -9.65 -0.39 -7.89
C ARG A 65 -10.70 -0.06 -6.84
N GLN A 66 -10.80 1.20 -6.42
CA GLN A 66 -11.75 1.62 -5.37
C GLN A 66 -13.20 1.63 -5.85
N LYS A 67 -13.44 1.74 -7.16
CA LYS A 67 -14.79 1.61 -7.75
C LYS A 67 -15.25 0.15 -7.79
N LEU A 68 -14.31 -0.78 -7.91
CA LEU A 68 -14.56 -2.22 -8.08
C LEU A 68 -14.50 -3.01 -6.77
N VAL A 69 -13.68 -2.55 -5.81
CA VAL A 69 -13.46 -3.12 -4.49
C VAL A 69 -13.58 -1.99 -3.48
N LYS A 70 -14.73 -1.93 -2.78
CA LYS A 70 -15.07 -0.81 -1.88
C LYS A 70 -14.08 -0.65 -0.73
N ASP A 71 -13.56 -1.77 -0.22
CA ASP A 71 -12.63 -1.79 0.92
C ASP A 71 -11.17 -1.57 0.49
N CYS A 72 -10.91 -1.29 -0.79
CA CYS A 72 -9.55 -1.04 -1.27
C CYS A 72 -9.04 0.33 -0.80
N VAL A 73 -7.96 0.33 -0.03
CA VAL A 73 -7.33 1.53 0.51
C VAL A 73 -6.34 2.12 -0.51
N LYS A 74 -6.47 3.42 -0.83
CA LYS A 74 -5.43 4.16 -1.56
C LYS A 74 -4.32 4.56 -0.58
N LEU A 75 -3.11 4.07 -0.86
CA LEU A 75 -1.88 4.46 -0.19
C LEU A 75 -1.49 5.87 -0.63
N SER A 76 -1.31 6.77 0.32
CA SER A 76 -0.95 8.17 0.06
C SER A 76 0.06 8.66 1.09
N PRO A 77 0.80 9.73 0.79
CA PRO A 77 1.67 10.38 1.77
C PRO A 77 0.95 10.79 3.07
N GLY A 78 -0.37 11.04 3.00
CA GLY A 78 -1.18 11.46 4.15
C GLY A 78 -1.61 10.34 5.10
N ASN A 79 -1.62 9.07 4.65
CA ASN A 79 -2.08 7.94 5.47
C ASN A 79 -1.05 6.84 5.66
N ALA A 80 0.01 6.75 4.85
CA ALA A 80 0.92 5.59 4.86
C ALA A 80 1.54 5.29 6.23
N ALA A 81 1.84 6.31 7.04
CA ALA A 81 2.39 6.13 8.39
C ALA A 81 1.41 5.48 9.38
N SER A 82 0.10 5.73 9.22
CA SER A 82 -0.97 5.28 10.12
C SER A 82 -1.55 3.90 9.76
N LEU A 83 -1.19 3.33 8.62
CA LEU A 83 -1.60 1.98 8.21
C LEU A 83 -0.83 0.90 8.98
N THR A 84 -1.17 0.73 10.26
CA THR A 84 -0.50 -0.22 11.18
C THR A 84 -0.65 -1.68 10.78
N TRP A 85 -1.69 -2.02 10.02
CA TRP A 85 -1.95 -3.36 9.50
C TRP A 85 -1.03 -3.77 8.34
N MET A 86 -0.37 -2.81 7.68
CA MET A 86 0.60 -3.13 6.64
C MET A 86 1.90 -3.62 7.25
N PRO A 87 2.66 -4.48 6.58
CA PRO A 87 3.97 -4.89 7.07
C PRO A 87 4.93 -3.69 7.14
N GLU A 88 5.86 -3.74 8.10
CA GLU A 88 6.91 -2.72 8.27
C GLU A 88 7.83 -2.64 7.06
N THR A 89 7.91 -3.72 6.27
CA THR A 89 8.68 -3.80 5.04
C THR A 89 8.04 -3.08 3.86
N CYS A 90 6.77 -2.65 3.95
CA CYS A 90 6.15 -1.92 2.85
C CYS A 90 6.86 -0.59 2.59
N ALA A 91 7.33 -0.39 1.35
CA ALA A 91 8.05 0.81 0.94
C ALA A 91 7.36 2.12 1.35
N TYR A 92 6.04 2.24 1.13
CA TYR A 92 5.26 3.42 1.52
C TYR A 92 5.27 3.67 3.03
N ARG A 93 5.03 2.62 3.81
CA ARG A 93 4.94 2.72 5.28
C ARG A 93 6.31 3.01 5.88
N ARG A 94 7.35 2.35 5.36
CA ARG A 94 8.74 2.54 5.77
C ARG A 94 9.15 3.99 5.56
N LEU A 95 9.05 4.51 4.33
CA LEU A 95 9.43 5.90 4.04
C LEU A 95 8.59 6.92 4.82
N ALA A 96 7.32 6.62 5.11
CA ALA A 96 6.47 7.50 5.90
C ALA A 96 6.81 7.55 7.39
N ARG A 97 7.58 6.58 7.91
CA ARG A 97 7.99 6.53 9.32
C ARG A 97 9.42 7.01 9.56
N GLY A 98 10.19 7.26 8.49
CA GLY A 98 11.62 7.59 8.55
C GLY A 98 12.47 6.34 8.72
#